data_AF-A0A935QTQ8-F1
#
_entry.id   AF-A0A935QTQ8-F1
#
_cell.length_a   1.000
_cell.length_b   1.000
_cell.length_c   1.000
_cell.angle_alpha   90.00
_cell.angle_beta   90.00
_cell.angle_gamma   90.00
#
_symmetry.space_group_name_H-M   'P 1'
#
loop_
_entity.id
_entity.type
_entity.pdbx_description
1 polymer ?
#
loop_
_entity_poly.entity_id
_entity_poly.type
_entity_poly.pdbx_seq_one_letter_code
_entity_poly.pdbx_strand_id
1 'polypeptide(L)'
;MLSSLVLCVTLTAHAAELRVEGEIPFQLSLNGVTAAKLYGAGELTLRGLPAGDTRVRVDHGDGKIAEATITLRDDRATLLIVSTVGVFFTDAPVAVADATKTGPGEVELRLGGTVSAEVKLGGSWHTVKPDVPLVIKGLPPGRYPLEVRSANRSVIWSRAELEVGAQDHLVVVLAEGRALHVFGRPAAASALIPPLAPSLTPEATTP
;
A
#
# COMPACT_ATOMS: atom_id res chain seq x y z
N MET A 1 -18.17 2.14 -59.05
CA MET A 1 -17.44 1.39 -58.01
C MET A 1 -16.91 2.41 -57.01
N LEU A 2 -17.54 2.55 -55.84
CA LEU A 2 -17.07 3.45 -54.78
C LEU A 2 -15.97 2.72 -53.99
N SER A 3 -14.79 3.33 -53.91
CA SER A 3 -13.67 2.85 -53.13
C SER A 3 -13.90 3.21 -51.66
N SER A 4 -14.13 2.22 -50.80
CA SER A 4 -14.19 2.41 -49.35
C SER A 4 -12.77 2.63 -48.81
N LEU A 5 -12.48 3.86 -48.41
CA LEU A 5 -11.28 4.21 -47.65
C LEU A 5 -11.51 3.75 -46.20
N VAL A 6 -10.88 2.63 -45.80
CA VAL A 6 -10.79 2.25 -44.39
C VAL A 6 -9.70 3.11 -43.76
N LEU A 7 -10.12 4.19 -43.09
CA LEU A 7 -9.23 4.97 -42.23
C LEU A 7 -8.96 4.13 -40.96
N CYS A 8 -7.88 3.37 -40.99
CA CYS A 8 -7.36 2.72 -39.78
C CYS A 8 -6.73 3.82 -38.92
N VAL A 9 -7.52 4.43 -38.03
CA VAL A 9 -6.98 5.30 -36.98
C VAL A 9 -6.24 4.38 -36.02
N THR A 10 -4.92 4.32 -36.13
CA THR A 10 -4.08 3.81 -35.05
C THR A 10 -4.21 4.79 -33.90
N LEU A 11 -5.20 4.57 -33.03
CA LEU A 11 -5.15 5.09 -31.68
C LEU A 11 -3.87 4.51 -31.09
N THR A 12 -2.85 5.35 -30.91
CA THR A 12 -1.79 5.09 -29.94
C THR A 12 -2.49 4.94 -28.60
N ALA A 13 -2.91 3.71 -28.28
CA ALA A 13 -3.48 3.34 -27.01
C ALA A 13 -2.35 3.48 -25.99
N HIS A 14 -2.26 4.68 -25.44
CA HIS A 14 -1.50 4.97 -24.25
C HIS A 14 -2.05 4.06 -23.15
N ALA A 15 -1.34 2.97 -22.93
CA ALA A 15 -1.79 1.84 -22.13
C ALA A 15 -1.38 2.07 -20.68
N ALA A 16 -2.37 2.21 -19.80
CA ALA A 16 -2.13 2.24 -18.38
C ALA A 16 -1.64 0.89 -17.85
N GLU A 17 -0.87 0.95 -16.76
CA GLU A 17 -0.36 -0.20 -16.03
C GLU A 17 -0.92 -0.21 -14.60
N LEU A 18 -1.43 -1.36 -14.17
CA LEU A 18 -1.86 -1.61 -12.80
C LEU A 18 -1.00 -2.73 -12.21
N ARG A 19 -0.12 -2.37 -11.27
CA ARG A 19 0.57 -3.35 -10.43
C ARG A 19 -0.34 -3.71 -9.26
N VAL A 20 -0.43 -5.00 -8.93
CA VAL A 20 -1.18 -5.45 -7.76
C VAL A 20 -0.24 -6.23 -6.86
N GLU A 21 -0.17 -5.84 -5.60
CA GLU A 21 0.54 -6.57 -4.55
C GLU A 21 -0.50 -7.15 -3.57
N GLY A 22 -0.49 -8.46 -3.42
CA GLY A 22 -1.48 -9.21 -2.65
C GLY A 22 -0.86 -10.03 -1.53
N GLU A 23 -1.52 -10.08 -0.37
CA GLU A 23 -1.11 -10.91 0.78
C GLU A 23 -2.03 -12.11 1.02
N ILE A 24 -3.24 -12.04 0.47
CA ILE A 24 -4.31 -13.02 0.63
C ILE A 24 -4.87 -13.42 -0.73
N PRO A 25 -5.59 -14.55 -0.84
CA PRO A 25 -6.33 -14.87 -2.05
C PRO A 25 -7.39 -13.82 -2.35
N PHE A 26 -7.54 -13.45 -3.62
CA PHE A 26 -8.62 -12.57 -4.09
C PHE A 26 -8.92 -12.74 -5.58
N GLN A 27 -10.12 -12.31 -5.98
CA GLN A 27 -10.51 -12.06 -7.36
C GLN A 27 -10.61 -10.55 -7.60
N LEU A 28 -9.87 -10.06 -8.59
CA LEU A 28 -9.91 -8.68 -9.04
C LEU A 28 -10.80 -8.55 -10.27
N SER A 29 -11.73 -7.61 -10.22
CA SER A 29 -12.56 -7.22 -11.35
C SER A 29 -12.41 -5.74 -11.65
N LEU A 30 -12.28 -5.39 -12.93
CA LEU A 30 -12.19 -4.02 -13.43
C LEU A 30 -13.43 -3.74 -14.27
N ASN A 31 -14.18 -2.70 -13.94
CA ASN A 31 -15.42 -2.31 -14.62
C ASN A 31 -16.42 -3.48 -14.77
N GLY A 32 -16.48 -4.34 -13.76
CA GLY A 32 -17.37 -5.52 -13.74
C GLY A 32 -16.83 -6.76 -14.45
N VAL A 33 -15.67 -6.68 -15.11
CA VAL A 33 -15.03 -7.82 -15.78
C VAL A 33 -13.92 -8.38 -14.89
N THR A 34 -13.91 -9.70 -14.67
CA THR A 34 -12.83 -10.37 -13.92
C THR A 34 -11.51 -10.20 -14.67
N ALA A 35 -10.57 -9.48 -14.07
CA ALA A 35 -9.27 -9.20 -14.64
C ALA A 35 -8.18 -10.16 -14.15
N ALA A 36 -8.23 -10.58 -12.88
CA ALA A 36 -7.25 -11.49 -12.30
C ALA A 36 -7.80 -12.29 -11.10
N LYS A 37 -7.11 -13.39 -10.78
CA LYS A 37 -7.30 -14.17 -9.55
C LYS A 37 -5.94 -14.51 -8.95
N LEU A 38 -5.74 -14.20 -7.68
CA LEU A 38 -4.60 -14.64 -6.88
C LEU A 38 -5.07 -15.68 -5.86
N TYR A 39 -4.29 -16.74 -5.72
CA TYR A 39 -4.59 -17.86 -4.82
C TYR A 39 -3.79 -17.80 -3.51
N GLY A 40 -3.08 -16.71 -3.26
CA GLY A 40 -2.22 -16.49 -2.10
C GLY A 40 -1.44 -15.19 -2.27
N ALA A 41 -0.42 -15.00 -1.42
CA ALA A 41 0.45 -13.84 -1.51
C ALA A 41 1.22 -13.83 -2.84
N GLY A 42 1.35 -12.66 -3.45
CA GLY A 42 2.05 -12.51 -4.72
C GLY A 42 1.83 -11.15 -5.37
N GLU A 43 2.51 -10.96 -6.49
CA GLU A 43 2.41 -9.74 -7.30
C GLU A 43 1.91 -10.08 -8.70
N LEU A 44 1.15 -9.17 -9.30
CA LEU A 44 0.76 -9.23 -10.70
C LEU A 44 0.87 -7.85 -11.35
N THR A 45 0.96 -7.82 -12.67
CA THR A 45 0.96 -6.58 -13.43
C THR A 45 0.00 -6.71 -14.59
N LEU A 46 -1.03 -5.86 -14.63
CA LEU A 46 -1.94 -5.73 -15.75
C LEU A 46 -1.47 -4.56 -16.62
N ARG A 47 -1.28 -4.84 -17.91
CA ARG A 47 -0.83 -3.87 -18.90
C ARG A 47 -1.88 -3.72 -19.99
N GLY A 48 -1.82 -2.64 -20.76
CA GLY A 48 -2.79 -2.43 -21.84
C GLY A 48 -4.14 -1.92 -21.34
N LEU A 49 -4.21 -1.39 -20.12
CA LEU A 49 -5.47 -0.92 -19.56
C LEU A 49 -5.84 0.45 -20.14
N PRO A 50 -7.13 0.75 -20.35
CA PRO A 50 -7.55 2.11 -20.68
C PRO A 50 -7.21 3.07 -19.55
N ALA A 51 -6.61 4.22 -19.88
CA ALA A 51 -6.46 5.31 -18.94
C ALA A 51 -7.82 5.94 -18.59
N GLY A 52 -7.93 6.49 -17.38
CA GLY A 52 -9.15 7.09 -16.83
C GLY A 52 -9.69 6.34 -15.61
N ASP A 53 -10.86 6.78 -15.17
CA ASP A 53 -11.51 6.22 -13.98
C ASP A 53 -11.95 4.78 -14.23
N THR A 54 -11.51 3.90 -13.34
CA THR A 54 -11.75 2.46 -13.39
C THR A 54 -12.36 2.01 -12.08
N ARG A 55 -13.51 1.37 -12.15
CA ARG A 55 -14.13 0.72 -10.99
C ARG A 55 -13.38 -0.57 -10.70
N VAL A 56 -12.77 -0.63 -9.53
CA VAL A 56 -12.08 -1.80 -9.00
C VAL A 56 -13.01 -2.50 -8.02
N ARG A 57 -13.15 -3.81 -8.17
CA ARG A 57 -13.78 -4.70 -7.19
C ARG A 57 -12.81 -5.81 -6.84
N VAL A 58 -12.56 -5.98 -5.56
CA VAL A 58 -11.75 -7.06 -4.99
C VAL A 58 -12.65 -7.93 -4.14
N ASP A 59 -12.75 -9.21 -4.50
CA ASP A 59 -13.50 -10.21 -3.77
C ASP A 59 -12.52 -11.16 -3.06
N HIS A 60 -12.59 -11.25 -1.75
CA HIS A 60 -11.65 -12.05 -0.94
C HIS A 60 -12.03 -13.54 -0.90
N GLY A 61 -13.16 -13.93 -1.49
CA GLY A 61 -13.68 -15.30 -1.47
C GLY A 61 -14.31 -15.73 -0.14
N ASP A 62 -14.17 -14.93 0.92
CA ASP A 62 -14.80 -15.13 2.24
C ASP A 62 -16.11 -14.33 2.41
N GLY A 63 -16.65 -13.80 1.31
CA GLY A 63 -17.81 -12.91 1.30
C GLY A 63 -17.48 -11.44 1.55
N LYS A 64 -16.23 -11.08 1.87
CA LYS A 64 -15.80 -9.69 1.92
C LYS A 64 -15.49 -9.18 0.52
N ILE A 65 -16.09 -8.05 0.20
CA ILE A 65 -15.89 -7.35 -1.07
C ILE A 65 -15.45 -5.92 -0.75
N ALA A 66 -14.36 -5.50 -1.39
CA ALA A 66 -13.94 -4.11 -1.41
C ALA A 66 -14.21 -3.54 -2.82
N GLU A 67 -14.76 -2.34 -2.88
CA GLU A 67 -14.95 -1.62 -4.14
C GLU A 67 -14.39 -0.20 -4.03
N ALA A 68 -13.71 0.25 -5.09
CA ALA A 68 -13.15 1.58 -5.19
C ALA A 68 -13.19 2.07 -6.64
N THR A 69 -13.07 3.37 -6.83
CA THR A 69 -12.75 3.94 -8.15
C THR A 69 -11.32 4.46 -8.10
N ILE A 70 -10.50 4.03 -9.04
CA ILE A 70 -9.11 4.48 -9.20
C ILE A 70 -8.95 5.17 -10.55
N THR A 71 -8.06 6.15 -10.64
CA THR A 71 -7.73 6.79 -11.91
C THR A 71 -6.47 6.15 -12.48
N LEU A 72 -6.65 5.31 -13.51
CA LEU A 72 -5.52 4.74 -14.24
C LEU A 72 -4.90 5.80 -15.14
N ARG A 73 -3.57 5.87 -15.15
CA ARG A 73 -2.82 6.79 -16.01
C ARG A 73 -1.93 6.02 -16.96
N ASP A 74 -1.69 6.63 -18.11
CA ASP A 74 -0.86 6.09 -19.17
C ASP A 74 0.62 6.47 -19.06
N ASP A 75 0.94 7.44 -18.23
CA ASP A 75 2.30 7.93 -18.00
C ASP A 75 3.00 7.22 -16.82
N ARG A 76 2.26 6.44 -16.02
CA ARG A 76 2.79 5.73 -14.84
C ARG A 76 1.93 4.54 -14.41
N ALA A 77 2.56 3.60 -13.72
CA ALA A 77 1.85 2.50 -13.08
C ALA A 77 1.11 2.97 -11.82
N THR A 78 -0.12 2.49 -11.66
CA THR A 78 -0.86 2.56 -10.39
C THR A 78 -0.58 1.30 -9.59
N LEU A 79 -0.39 1.39 -8.27
CA LEU A 79 -0.26 0.21 -7.41
C LEU A 79 -1.55 0.00 -6.62
N LEU A 80 -2.14 -1.18 -6.76
CA LEU A 80 -3.22 -1.71 -5.93
C LEU A 80 -2.63 -2.67 -4.90
N ILE A 81 -2.96 -2.47 -3.63
CA ILE A 81 -2.55 -3.30 -2.52
C ILE A 81 -3.78 -4.02 -1.99
N VAL A 82 -3.71 -5.35 -1.91
CA VAL A 82 -4.75 -6.19 -1.31
C VAL A 82 -4.16 -6.92 -0.11
N SER A 83 -4.54 -6.46 1.08
CA SER A 83 -3.99 -6.93 2.34
C SER A 83 -5.07 -7.50 3.25
N THR A 84 -4.65 -8.15 4.34
CA THR A 84 -5.59 -8.60 5.39
C THR A 84 -6.33 -7.46 6.09
N VAL A 85 -5.86 -6.22 5.95
CA VAL A 85 -6.37 -5.04 6.66
C VAL A 85 -7.11 -4.06 5.75
N GLY A 86 -7.18 -4.35 4.45
CA GLY A 86 -7.93 -3.55 3.49
C GLY A 86 -7.34 -3.56 2.08
N VAL A 87 -8.01 -2.81 1.21
CA VAL A 87 -7.58 -2.55 -0.17
C VAL A 87 -7.19 -1.10 -0.30
N PHE A 88 -5.98 -0.86 -0.81
CA PHE A 88 -5.40 0.49 -0.95
C PHE A 88 -4.87 0.67 -2.37
N PHE A 89 -4.79 1.91 -2.84
CA PHE A 89 -4.27 2.21 -4.17
C PHE A 89 -3.40 3.46 -4.12
N THR A 90 -2.22 3.44 -4.71
CA THR A 90 -1.37 4.62 -4.86
C THR A 90 -1.11 4.94 -6.33
N ASP A 91 -1.20 6.22 -6.65
CA ASP A 91 -0.89 6.77 -7.97
C ASP A 91 0.59 7.17 -8.08
N ALA A 92 1.35 7.02 -7.00
CA ALA A 92 2.75 7.32 -7.00
C ALA A 92 3.53 6.24 -7.76
N PRO A 93 4.54 6.63 -8.55
CA PRO A 93 5.38 5.68 -9.24
C PRO A 93 6.08 4.80 -8.21
N VAL A 94 5.68 3.54 -8.14
CA VAL A 94 6.37 2.56 -7.30
C VAL A 94 7.71 2.27 -7.94
N ALA A 95 8.76 2.93 -7.43
CA ALA A 95 10.09 2.73 -7.92
C ALA A 95 10.52 1.29 -7.64
N VAL A 96 10.88 0.56 -8.70
CA VAL A 96 11.72 -0.63 -8.54
C VAL A 96 13.05 -0.14 -7.98
N ALA A 97 13.48 -0.76 -6.88
CA ALA A 97 14.77 -0.51 -6.26
C ALA A 97 15.86 -0.67 -7.33
N ASP A 98 16.52 0.43 -7.65
CA ASP A 98 17.62 0.48 -8.62
C ASP A 98 18.81 1.10 -7.90
N ALA A 99 19.84 0.29 -7.68
CA ALA A 99 21.03 0.68 -6.95
C ALA A 99 21.83 1.80 -7.62
N THR A 100 21.51 2.17 -8.86
CA THR A 100 22.13 3.30 -9.57
C THR A 100 21.39 4.62 -9.35
N LYS A 101 20.18 4.59 -8.79
CA LYS A 101 19.41 5.81 -8.49
C LYS A 101 20.03 6.55 -7.32
N THR A 102 19.97 7.87 -7.42
CA THR A 102 20.39 8.80 -6.36
C THR A 102 19.27 9.79 -6.10
N GLY A 103 19.12 10.22 -4.85
CA GLY A 103 18.08 11.17 -4.45
C GLY A 103 17.19 10.65 -3.31
N PRO A 104 16.35 11.52 -2.74
CA PRO A 104 15.50 11.16 -1.60
C PRO A 104 14.38 10.20 -2.02
N GLY A 105 13.98 9.34 -1.10
CA GLY A 105 12.77 8.52 -1.19
C GLY A 105 11.57 9.17 -0.52
N GLU A 106 10.42 8.51 -0.66
CA GLU A 106 9.13 8.88 -0.10
C GLU A 106 8.49 7.68 0.61
N VAL A 107 7.77 7.97 1.69
CA VAL A 107 7.00 6.98 2.46
C VAL A 107 5.56 7.45 2.53
N GLU A 108 4.64 6.62 2.05
CA GLU A 108 3.20 6.84 2.13
C GLU A 108 2.60 5.96 3.24
N LEU A 109 2.06 6.60 4.28
CA LEU A 109 1.41 5.93 5.39
C LEU A 109 -0.09 5.83 5.13
N ARG A 110 -0.65 4.63 5.30
CA ARG A 110 -2.09 4.35 5.17
C ARG A 110 -2.62 3.59 6.38
N LEU A 111 -3.86 3.87 6.77
CA LEU A 111 -4.54 3.14 7.83
C LEU A 111 -5.55 2.14 7.28
N GLY A 112 -5.43 0.88 7.69
CA GLY A 112 -6.49 -0.10 7.65
C GLY A 112 -7.35 0.00 8.90
N GLY A 113 -8.61 0.37 8.72
CA GLY A 113 -9.58 0.57 9.80
C GLY A 113 -10.03 2.03 9.94
N THR A 114 -10.78 2.32 11.00
CA THR A 114 -11.52 3.58 11.19
C THR A 114 -10.94 4.50 12.26
N VAL A 115 -9.85 4.09 12.91
CA VAL A 115 -9.24 4.84 14.02
C VAL A 115 -7.93 5.47 13.55
N SER A 116 -7.69 6.73 13.95
CA SER A 116 -6.43 7.43 13.65
C SER A 116 -5.26 6.83 14.43
N ALA A 117 -4.05 7.01 13.89
CA ALA A 117 -2.81 6.57 14.52
C ALA A 117 -1.79 7.70 14.58
N GLU A 118 -0.92 7.63 15.57
CA GLU A 118 0.24 8.51 15.69
C GLU A 118 1.49 7.71 15.32
N VAL A 119 2.22 8.20 14.32
CA VAL A 119 3.41 7.55 13.79
C VAL A 119 4.63 8.41 14.06
N LYS A 120 5.63 7.85 14.72
CA LYS A 120 6.96 8.45 14.84
C LYS A 120 7.86 7.84 13.78
N LEU A 121 8.36 8.64 12.83
CA LEU A 121 9.31 8.23 11.81
C LEU A 121 10.55 9.13 11.86
N GLY A 122 11.74 8.54 12.01
CA GLY A 122 12.99 9.32 12.02
C GLY A 122 13.04 10.40 13.10
N GLY A 123 12.32 10.23 14.20
CA GLY A 123 12.23 11.20 15.30
C GLY A 123 11.01 12.13 15.25
N SER A 124 10.34 12.27 14.10
CA SER A 124 9.21 13.18 13.92
C SER A 124 7.87 12.48 14.10
N TRP A 125 6.92 13.14 14.76
CA TRP A 125 5.55 12.62 14.93
C TRP A 125 4.62 13.08 13.80
N HIS A 126 3.76 12.17 13.38
CA HIS A 126 2.83 12.32 12.29
C HIS A 126 1.46 11.74 12.67
N THR A 127 0.39 12.49 12.44
CA THR A 127 -0.98 11.99 12.60
C THR A 127 -1.45 11.38 11.28
N VAL A 128 -1.79 10.09 11.30
CA VAL A 128 -2.37 9.39 10.15
C VAL A 128 -3.87 9.24 10.42
N LYS A 129 -4.69 9.64 9.46
CA LYS A 129 -6.15 9.53 9.54
C LYS A 129 -6.65 8.41 8.63
N PRO A 130 -7.78 7.76 8.97
CA PRO A 130 -8.46 6.83 8.07
C PRO A 130 -8.70 7.48 6.70
N ASP A 131 -8.58 6.68 5.64
CA ASP A 131 -8.86 7.04 4.24
C ASP A 131 -8.05 8.22 3.66
N VAL A 132 -7.14 8.82 4.42
CA VAL A 132 -6.29 9.93 3.98
C VAL A 132 -4.83 9.47 4.00
N PRO A 133 -4.22 9.20 2.83
CA PRO A 133 -2.81 8.84 2.78
C PRO A 133 -1.95 10.01 3.26
N LEU A 134 -0.96 9.72 4.11
CA LEU A 134 0.03 10.70 4.53
C LEU A 134 1.36 10.41 3.83
N VAL A 135 1.82 11.32 2.97
CA VAL A 135 3.10 11.17 2.26
C VAL A 135 4.18 12.00 2.94
N ILE A 136 5.25 11.31 3.36
CA ILE A 136 6.47 11.91 3.90
C ILE A 136 7.52 11.87 2.78
N LYS A 137 7.92 13.05 2.30
CA LYS A 137 8.83 13.22 1.17
C LYS A 137 10.22 13.64 1.62
N GLY A 138 11.19 13.51 0.73
CA GLY A 138 12.52 14.08 0.94
C GLY A 138 13.37 13.28 1.93
N LEU A 139 13.06 12.01 2.17
CA LEU A 139 13.81 11.15 3.09
C LEU A 139 15.12 10.71 2.43
N PRO A 140 16.30 11.07 2.95
CA PRO A 140 17.55 10.52 2.46
C PRO A 140 17.58 8.99 2.55
N PRO A 141 18.31 8.29 1.66
CA PRO A 141 18.49 6.85 1.81
C PRO A 141 19.10 6.52 3.18
N GLY A 142 18.52 5.53 3.87
CA GLY A 142 18.93 5.18 5.22
C GLY A 142 17.87 4.38 5.99
N ARG A 143 18.18 4.08 7.24
CA ARG A 143 17.30 3.35 8.16
C ARG A 143 16.61 4.31 9.12
N TYR A 144 15.31 4.13 9.28
CA TYR A 144 14.46 5.00 10.06
C TYR A 144 13.71 4.19 11.12
N PRO A 145 13.85 4.54 12.42
CA PRO A 145 12.99 3.97 13.43
C PRO A 145 11.56 4.44 13.20
N LEU A 146 10.64 3.47 13.20
CA LEU A 146 9.22 3.66 13.02
C LEU A 146 8.49 3.11 14.26
N GLU A 147 7.71 3.97 14.91
CA GLU A 147 6.82 3.58 16.02
C GLU A 147 5.39 4.02 15.69
N VAL A 148 4.44 3.10 15.83
CA VAL A 148 3.01 3.36 15.61
C VAL A 148 2.27 3.23 16.93
N ARG A 149 1.43 4.22 17.22
CA ARG A 149 0.61 4.26 18.42
C ARG A 149 -0.85 4.57 18.12
N SER A 150 -1.69 4.27 19.11
CA SER A 150 -3.04 4.83 19.20
C SER A 150 -3.03 6.36 19.09
N ALA A 151 -4.15 6.96 18.65
CA ALA A 151 -4.28 8.41 18.46
C ALA A 151 -3.88 9.25 19.70
N ASN A 152 -4.13 8.75 20.91
CA ASN A 152 -3.75 9.40 22.17
C ASN A 152 -2.32 9.06 22.64
N ARG A 153 -1.54 8.34 21.83
CA ARG A 153 -0.17 7.86 22.10
C ARG A 153 -0.01 6.97 23.33
N SER A 154 -1.10 6.41 23.87
CA SER A 154 -1.05 5.57 25.08
C SER A 154 -0.68 4.10 24.81
N VAL A 155 -1.06 3.57 23.64
CA VAL A 155 -0.81 2.18 23.26
C VAL A 155 0.12 2.15 22.06
N ILE A 156 1.19 1.37 22.14
CA ILE A 156 2.05 1.08 20.99
C ILE A 156 1.42 -0.08 20.22
N TRP A 157 1.12 0.15 18.95
CA TRP A 157 0.61 -0.87 18.05
C TRP A 157 1.76 -1.67 17.42
N SER A 158 2.82 -0.97 17.00
CA SER A 158 3.95 -1.61 16.33
C SER A 158 5.24 -0.78 16.39
N ARG A 159 6.37 -1.46 16.20
CA ARG A 159 7.70 -0.88 16.05
C ARG A 159 8.47 -1.59 14.93
N ALA A 160 9.19 -0.84 14.11
CA ALA A 160 10.05 -1.40 13.07
C ALA A 160 11.21 -0.46 12.76
N GLU A 161 12.21 -1.00 12.07
CA GLU A 161 13.17 -0.22 11.29
C GLU A 161 12.72 -0.24 9.82
N LEU A 162 12.57 0.93 9.23
CA LEU A 162 12.23 1.12 7.82
C LEU A 162 13.47 1.57 7.05
N GLU A 163 13.95 0.74 6.13
CA GLU A 163 15.03 1.06 5.21
C GLU A 163 14.47 1.73 3.95
N VAL A 164 14.70 3.04 3.84
CA VAL A 164 14.34 3.85 2.68
C VAL A 164 15.56 3.93 1.76
N GLY A 165 15.36 3.59 0.49
CA GLY A 165 16.35 3.62 -0.58
C GLY A 165 16.21 4.88 -1.42
N ALA A 166 17.12 5.03 -2.39
CA ALA A 166 17.12 6.20 -3.26
C ALA A 166 15.91 6.19 -4.20
N GLN A 167 15.17 7.30 -4.20
CA GLN A 167 13.94 7.47 -4.99
C GLN A 167 12.88 6.39 -4.76
N ASP A 168 12.89 5.77 -3.58
CA ASP A 168 11.85 4.82 -3.21
C ASP A 168 10.48 5.49 -3.13
N HIS A 169 9.45 4.70 -3.40
CA HIS A 169 8.09 4.97 -2.93
C HIS A 169 7.60 3.77 -2.15
N LEU A 170 7.71 3.83 -0.82
CA LEU A 170 7.23 2.78 0.07
C LEU A 170 5.81 3.10 0.52
N VAL A 171 4.91 2.14 0.41
CA VAL A 171 3.58 2.26 1.04
C VAL A 171 3.57 1.40 2.29
N VAL A 172 3.34 2.03 3.44
CA VAL A 172 3.25 1.36 4.74
C VAL A 172 1.80 1.39 5.19
N VAL A 173 1.20 0.20 5.25
CA VAL A 173 -0.16 0.01 5.74
C VAL A 173 -0.11 -0.34 7.24
N LEU A 174 -0.86 0.44 8.01
CA LEU A 174 -0.93 0.45 9.45
C LEU A 174 -2.29 -0.10 9.89
N ALA A 175 -2.33 -0.94 10.91
CA ALA A 175 -3.58 -1.35 11.52
C ALA A 175 -3.39 -1.61 13.02
N GLU A 176 -4.46 -1.36 13.78
CA GLU A 176 -4.44 -1.58 15.22
C GLU A 176 -4.14 -3.05 15.57
N GLY A 177 -3.18 -3.25 16.47
CA GLY A 177 -2.80 -4.58 16.97
C GLY A 177 -2.21 -5.53 15.91
N ARG A 178 -1.78 -5.02 14.76
CA ARG A 178 -1.23 -5.82 13.66
C ARG A 178 0.19 -5.42 13.31
N ALA A 179 0.91 -6.36 12.69
CA ALA A 179 2.20 -6.09 12.10
C ALA A 179 2.10 -5.01 11.01
N LEU A 180 3.21 -4.33 10.74
CA LEU A 180 3.28 -3.36 9.65
C LEU A 180 3.40 -4.12 8.33
N HIS A 181 2.67 -3.63 7.33
CA HIS A 181 2.72 -4.18 5.99
C HIS A 181 3.37 -3.15 5.08
N VAL A 182 4.47 -3.52 4.41
CA VAL A 182 5.24 -2.60 3.56
C VAL A 182 5.26 -3.11 2.13
N PHE A 183 4.85 -2.23 1.21
CA PHE A 183 4.68 -2.50 -0.21
C PHE A 183 5.64 -1.64 -1.03
N GLY A 184 5.84 -2.02 -2.30
CA GLY A 184 6.81 -1.40 -3.21
C GLY A 184 8.24 -1.89 -3.03
N ARG A 185 8.67 -2.16 -1.79
CA ARG A 185 9.82 -3.02 -1.47
C ARG A 185 9.57 -3.79 -0.17
N PRO A 186 9.04 -5.02 -0.22
CA PRO A 186 8.63 -5.77 0.97
C PRO A 186 9.76 -6.03 1.99
N ALA A 187 11.01 -6.14 1.54
CA ALA A 187 12.18 -6.31 2.41
C ALA A 187 12.65 -5.01 3.11
N ALA A 188 11.96 -3.89 2.88
CA ALA A 188 12.34 -2.59 3.45
C ALA A 188 12.00 -2.44 4.94
N ALA A 189 11.13 -3.28 5.50
CA ALA A 189 10.82 -3.23 6.93
C ALA A 189 11.35 -4.45 7.67
N SER A 190 12.01 -4.19 8.80
CA SER A 190 12.36 -5.21 9.78
C SER A 190 11.61 -4.91 11.07
N ALA A 191 10.72 -5.82 11.48
CA ALA A 191 9.98 -5.69 12.73
C ALA A 191 10.97 -5.67 13.91
N LEU A 192 10.84 -4.66 14.78
CA LEU A 192 11.52 -4.65 16.06
C LEU A 192 10.60 -5.39 17.04
N ILE A 193 11.13 -6.40 17.73
CA ILE A 193 10.37 -7.17 18.72
C ILE A 193 9.65 -6.19 19.66
N PRO A 194 8.31 -6.23 19.77
CA PRO A 194 7.61 -5.36 20.70
C PRO A 194 8.12 -5.67 22.12
N PRO A 195 8.27 -4.66 23.01
CA PRO A 195 8.46 -4.98 24.42
C PRO A 195 7.27 -5.83 24.85
N LEU A 196 7.56 -6.96 25.51
CA LEU A 196 6.56 -7.81 26.16
C LEU A 196 5.56 -6.89 26.87
N ALA A 197 4.26 -7.10 26.62
CA ALA A 197 3.21 -6.42 27.38
C ALA A 197 3.54 -6.54 28.88
N PRO A 198 3.33 -5.48 29.69
CA PRO A 198 3.57 -5.57 31.13
C PRO A 198 2.77 -6.76 31.64
N SER A 199 3.47 -7.74 32.20
CA SER A 199 2.86 -8.88 32.86
C SER A 199 1.94 -8.30 33.92
N LEU A 200 0.63 -8.50 33.77
CA LEU A 200 -0.30 -8.28 34.87
C LEU A 200 0.03 -9.36 35.90
N THR A 201 0.95 -9.06 36.81
CA THR A 201 1.17 -9.88 38.00
C THR A 201 -0.14 -9.86 38.78
N PRO A 202 -0.82 -10.99 39.01
CA PRO A 202 -1.98 -10.99 39.89
C PRO A 202 -1.48 -10.61 41.28
N GLU A 203 -2.01 -9.49 41.79
CA GLU A 203 -1.84 -9.03 43.16
C GLU A 203 -2.38 -10.15 44.07
N ALA A 204 -1.50 -10.81 44.80
CA ALA A 204 -1.87 -11.81 45.78
C ALA A 204 -2.54 -11.08 46.95
N THR A 205 -3.87 -11.02 46.94
CA THR A 205 -4.65 -10.61 48.10
C THR A 205 -4.54 -11.69 49.17
N THR A 206 -3.96 -11.35 50.32
CA THR A 206 -4.12 -12.14 51.55
C THR A 206 -4.30 -11.16 52.71
N PRO A 207 -5.36 -11.32 53.50
CA PRO A 207 -5.20 -11.43 54.94
C PRO A 207 -5.52 -12.83 55.47
#